data_AF-A0A428S399-F1
#
_entry.id   AF-A0A428S399-F1
#
_cell.length_a   1.000
_cell.length_b   1.000
_cell.length_c   1.000
_cell.angle_alpha   90.00
_cell.angle_beta   90.00
_cell.angle_gamma   90.00
#
_symmetry.space_group_name_H-M   'P 1'
#
loop_
_entity.id
_entity.type
_entity.pdbx_description
1 polymer ?
#
loop_
_entity_poly.entity_id
_entity_poly.type
_entity_poly.pdbx_seq_one_letter_code
_entity_poly.pdbx_strand_id
1 'polypeptide(L)'
;MSSVDRLAVGPGSGVQPNTEFASKSWVIGPNTLSFADPAVLKSIYGLNKGYIKSDFYIVQQSVVKGHRLASLFSTTNNDFHSQFRRSVNSAFSMSALVQYEPFVDNTTKLFLNQTEKLFAGKPEGCDFTQWLQFYAFDVIGEITYSKRHGFIEKNEDVEGIVGQIPFLDLVFLKNPIYLKLSQWGLFDSTFPVARFARARMAERLIPELKSDAVLPTTDIKKQALGQDLLSKFIAAREARPEFMSDTLVQTMAVSMAFAGSETTAITLSAVFYYLLRNKSSYYKLQKELDEASKAGAFFGL
;
A
#
# COMPACT_ATOMS: atom_id res chain seq x y z
N MET A 1 9.28 0.33 16.59
CA MET A 1 7.99 0.10 15.91
C MET A 1 7.48 -1.25 16.39
N SER A 2 6.65 -1.28 17.43
CA SER A 2 5.98 -2.51 17.83
C SER A 2 4.90 -2.80 16.80
N SER A 3 4.99 -3.90 16.05
CA SER A 3 3.86 -4.40 15.28
C SER A 3 2.78 -4.81 16.28
N VAL A 4 1.82 -3.93 16.53
CA VAL A 4 0.66 -4.22 17.38
C VAL A 4 -0.34 -4.94 16.51
N ASP A 5 -0.07 -6.20 16.17
CA ASP A 5 -1.13 -7.04 15.61
C ASP A 5 -2.00 -7.54 16.76
N ARG A 6 -3.30 -7.23 16.67
CA ARG A 6 -4.29 -7.69 17.63
C ARG A 6 -4.85 -9.02 17.16
N LEU A 7 -4.41 -10.10 17.77
CA LEU A 7 -4.88 -11.44 17.46
C LEU A 7 -5.91 -11.90 18.49
N ALA A 8 -6.89 -12.66 18.03
CA ALA A 8 -7.90 -13.33 18.85
C ALA A 8 -7.69 -14.84 18.81
N VAL A 9 -8.16 -15.52 19.86
CA VAL A 9 -8.26 -16.98 19.90
C VAL A 9 -9.57 -17.34 19.18
N GLY A 10 -9.48 -18.15 18.11
CA GLY A 10 -10.67 -18.52 17.32
C GLY A 10 -11.65 -19.42 18.09
N PRO A 11 -12.96 -19.37 17.80
CA PRO A 11 -13.93 -20.28 18.40
C PRO A 11 -13.62 -21.73 17.96
N GLY A 12 -13.39 -22.62 18.93
CA GLY A 12 -13.08 -24.03 18.69
C GLY A 12 -11.59 -24.39 18.63
N SER A 13 -10.67 -23.42 18.82
CA SER A 13 -9.30 -23.78 19.12
C SER A 13 -9.24 -24.26 20.57
N GLY A 14 -9.01 -25.56 20.78
CA GLY A 14 -8.77 -26.16 22.10
C GLY A 14 -7.44 -25.71 22.73
N VAL A 15 -7.05 -24.46 22.50
CA VAL A 15 -5.92 -23.82 23.15
C VAL A 15 -6.40 -23.51 24.57
N GLN A 16 -6.17 -24.47 25.46
CA GLN A 16 -6.13 -24.16 26.89
C GLN A 16 -5.24 -22.94 27.07
N PRO A 17 -5.53 -22.02 28.02
CA PRO A 17 -4.66 -20.92 28.33
C PRO A 17 -3.33 -21.50 28.82
N ASN A 18 -2.42 -21.75 27.87
CA ASN A 18 -1.15 -22.39 28.13
C ASN A 18 -0.38 -21.41 29.01
N THR A 19 -0.01 -21.88 30.20
CA THR A 19 0.88 -21.24 31.17
C THR A 19 2.31 -21.05 30.64
N GLU A 20 2.51 -21.01 29.32
CA GLU A 20 3.82 -20.93 28.64
C GLU A 20 4.37 -19.50 28.50
N PHE A 21 3.58 -18.47 28.78
CA PHE A 21 4.06 -17.08 28.68
C PHE A 21 4.73 -16.62 29.97
N ALA A 22 5.89 -17.19 30.30
CA ALA A 22 6.80 -16.69 31.34
C ALA A 22 7.53 -15.39 30.88
N SER A 23 6.80 -14.49 30.25
CA SER A 23 7.33 -13.38 29.45
C SER A 23 6.73 -12.05 29.88
N LYS A 24 7.49 -10.95 29.73
CA LYS A 24 7.02 -9.58 30.02
C LYS A 24 5.74 -9.27 29.24
N SER A 25 4.59 -9.37 29.90
CA SER A 25 3.28 -9.10 29.33
C SER A 25 2.45 -8.18 30.23
N TRP A 26 1.57 -7.39 29.61
CA TRP A 26 0.72 -6.41 30.29
C TRP A 26 -0.70 -6.50 29.78
N VAL A 27 -1.68 -6.52 30.69
CA VAL A 27 -3.10 -6.38 30.35
C VAL A 27 -3.36 -4.89 30.10
N ILE A 28 -3.76 -4.54 28.88
CA ILE A 28 -4.07 -3.16 28.48
C ILE A 28 -5.58 -2.95 28.22
N GLY A 29 -6.40 -3.99 28.44
CA GLY A 29 -7.85 -3.94 28.32
C GLY A 29 -8.50 -5.29 28.64
N PRO A 30 -9.83 -5.36 28.68
CA PRO A 30 -10.57 -6.55 29.13
C PRO A 30 -10.21 -7.83 28.39
N ASN A 31 -9.86 -7.72 27.10
CA ASN A 31 -9.48 -8.84 26.24
C ASN A 31 -8.21 -8.50 25.43
N THR A 32 -7.23 -7.83 26.04
CA THR A 32 -6.02 -7.39 25.30
C THR A 32 -4.77 -7.52 26.14
N LEU A 33 -3.85 -8.36 25.65
CA LEU A 33 -2.52 -8.55 26.20
C LEU A 33 -1.48 -7.92 25.27
N SER A 34 -0.54 -7.19 25.85
CA SER A 34 0.63 -6.64 25.18
C SER A 34 1.86 -7.43 25.60
N PHE A 35 2.62 -7.95 24.65
CA PHE A 35 3.84 -8.73 24.90
C PHE A 35 5.07 -7.91 24.48
N ALA A 36 6.08 -7.83 25.36
CA ALA A 36 7.33 -7.12 25.12
C ALA A 36 8.56 -8.05 25.15
N ASP A 37 8.35 -9.34 24.89
CA ASP A 37 9.39 -10.37 24.92
C ASP A 37 9.58 -11.02 23.53
N PRO A 38 10.78 -10.92 22.92
CA PRO A 38 11.08 -11.54 21.63
C PRO A 38 10.86 -13.06 21.59
N ALA A 39 10.98 -13.77 22.73
CA ALA A 39 10.76 -15.21 22.80
C ALA A 39 9.33 -15.62 22.37
N VAL A 40 8.37 -14.70 22.55
CA VAL A 40 6.95 -14.90 22.27
C VAL A 40 6.62 -14.79 20.78
N LEU A 41 7.49 -14.16 19.97
CA LEU A 41 7.22 -13.91 18.54
C LEU A 41 6.90 -15.19 17.77
N LYS A 42 7.64 -16.28 18.00
CA LYS A 42 7.40 -17.57 17.33
C LYS A 42 6.11 -18.24 17.80
N SER A 43 5.70 -17.99 19.04
CA SER A 43 4.45 -18.52 19.58
C SER A 43 3.24 -17.81 18.99
N ILE A 44 3.33 -16.49 18.76
CA ILE A 44 2.26 -15.66 18.21
C ILE A 44 2.20 -15.72 16.68
N TYR A 45 3.32 -15.46 16.00
CA TYR A 45 3.39 -15.32 14.54
C TYR A 45 3.92 -16.58 13.83
N GLY A 46 4.12 -17.67 14.58
CA GLY A 46 4.56 -18.94 14.01
C GLY A 46 3.55 -19.50 13.02
N LEU A 47 4.05 -20.27 12.04
CA LEU A 47 3.21 -20.98 11.10
C LEU A 47 2.30 -21.97 11.84
N ASN A 48 1.04 -22.06 11.42
CA ASN A 48 0.03 -23.00 11.93
C ASN A 48 -0.28 -22.87 13.44
N LYS A 49 -0.10 -21.69 14.04
CA LYS A 49 -0.45 -21.45 15.44
C LYS A 49 -1.94 -21.25 15.70
N GLY A 50 -2.74 -21.09 14.64
CA GLY A 50 -4.20 -21.02 14.74
C GLY A 50 -4.77 -19.69 15.26
N TYR A 51 -3.92 -18.68 15.49
CA TYR A 51 -4.38 -17.33 15.80
C TYR A 51 -5.05 -16.70 14.57
N ILE A 52 -6.13 -15.96 14.82
CA ILE A 52 -6.83 -15.18 13.80
C ILE A 52 -6.68 -13.69 14.10
N LYS A 53 -6.68 -12.86 13.07
CA LYS A 53 -6.77 -11.41 13.24
C LYS A 53 -8.09 -11.07 13.96
N SER A 54 -8.02 -10.18 14.95
CA SER A 54 -9.21 -9.75 15.71
C SER A 54 -10.10 -8.80 14.90
N ASP A 55 -11.25 -8.46 15.47
CA ASP A 55 -12.20 -7.50 14.88
C ASP A 55 -11.64 -6.08 14.67
N PHE A 56 -10.46 -5.79 15.25
CA PHE A 56 -9.67 -4.59 14.96
C PHE A 56 -9.40 -4.41 13.46
N TYR A 57 -9.33 -5.49 12.69
CA TYR A 57 -9.06 -5.41 11.25
C TYR A 57 -10.33 -5.21 10.42
N ILE A 58 -11.50 -5.61 10.95
CA ILE A 58 -12.79 -5.48 10.24
C ILE A 58 -13.15 -4.01 10.02
N VAL A 59 -12.81 -3.13 10.97
CA VAL A 59 -13.07 -1.69 10.83
C VAL A 59 -12.28 -1.06 9.69
N GLN A 60 -11.21 -1.69 9.21
CA GLN A 60 -10.39 -1.21 8.09
C GLN A 60 -10.84 -1.78 6.74
N GLN A 61 -11.95 -2.54 6.69
CA GLN A 61 -12.53 -2.99 5.43
C GLN A 61 -13.13 -1.80 4.68
N SER A 62 -12.67 -1.60 3.45
CA SER A 62 -13.23 -0.61 2.54
C SER A 62 -14.68 -0.96 2.20
N VAL A 63 -15.50 0.05 1.97
CA VAL A 63 -16.89 -0.12 1.52
C VAL A 63 -17.00 0.30 0.06
N VAL A 64 -17.63 -0.55 -0.75
CA VAL A 64 -17.98 -0.25 -2.14
C VAL A 64 -19.44 -0.63 -2.36
N LYS A 65 -20.25 0.33 -2.83
CA LYS A 65 -21.70 0.15 -3.05
C LYS A 65 -22.43 -0.47 -1.84
N GLY A 66 -22.06 -0.02 -0.63
CA GLY A 66 -22.65 -0.53 0.62
C GLY A 66 -22.22 -1.93 1.05
N HIS A 67 -21.27 -2.58 0.37
CA HIS A 67 -20.69 -3.86 0.79
C HIS A 67 -19.28 -3.68 1.34
N ARG A 68 -18.98 -4.34 2.47
CA ARG A 68 -17.62 -4.40 3.03
C ARG A 68 -16.77 -5.36 2.21
N LEU A 69 -15.57 -4.91 1.84
CA LEU A 69 -14.61 -5.70 1.09
C LEU A 69 -13.40 -6.01 1.97
N ALA A 70 -13.20 -7.31 2.22
CA ALA A 70 -12.03 -7.78 2.95
C ALA A 70 -10.81 -7.79 2.02
N SER A 71 -9.78 -7.02 2.38
CA SER A 71 -8.47 -7.06 1.73
C SER A 71 -7.57 -8.11 2.38
N LEU A 72 -6.40 -8.37 1.81
CA LEU A 72 -5.36 -9.19 2.47
C LEU A 72 -5.00 -8.66 3.86
N PHE A 73 -5.07 -7.34 4.05
CA PHE A 73 -4.79 -6.74 5.33
C PHE A 73 -5.95 -6.95 6.32
N SER A 74 -7.19 -6.73 5.89
CA SER A 74 -8.35 -6.63 6.79
C SER A 74 -9.16 -7.92 6.99
N THR A 75 -8.91 -8.97 6.21
CA THR A 75 -9.58 -10.27 6.41
C THR A 75 -9.13 -10.94 7.70
N THR A 76 -10.09 -11.51 8.44
CA THR A 76 -9.85 -12.31 9.65
C THR A 76 -9.92 -13.82 9.39
N ASN A 77 -10.34 -14.22 8.18
CA ASN A 77 -10.44 -15.61 7.77
C ASN A 77 -9.11 -16.07 7.14
N ASN A 78 -8.44 -17.03 7.80
CA ASN A 78 -7.14 -17.55 7.39
C ASN A 78 -7.18 -18.31 6.05
N ASP A 79 -8.26 -19.04 5.76
CA ASP A 79 -8.40 -19.77 4.49
C ASP A 79 -8.59 -18.80 3.32
N PHE A 80 -9.47 -17.81 3.50
CA PHE A 80 -9.64 -16.73 2.52
C PHE A 80 -8.33 -15.96 2.32
N HIS A 81 -7.63 -15.59 3.39
CA HIS A 81 -6.34 -14.92 3.32
C HIS A 81 -5.31 -15.76 2.55
N SER A 82 -5.20 -17.06 2.84
CA SER A 82 -4.29 -17.98 2.18
C SER A 82 -4.59 -18.10 0.68
N GLN A 83 -5.86 -18.27 0.33
CA GLN A 83 -6.29 -18.36 -1.07
C GLN A 83 -6.04 -17.04 -1.82
N PHE A 84 -6.37 -15.91 -1.21
CA PHE A 84 -6.17 -14.61 -1.83
C PHE A 84 -4.70 -14.28 -2.00
N ARG A 85 -3.88 -14.52 -0.97
CA ARG A 85 -2.43 -14.31 -1.01
C ARG A 85 -1.79 -15.17 -2.09
N ARG A 86 -2.21 -16.43 -2.21
CA ARG A 86 -1.72 -17.34 -3.26
C ARG A 86 -2.01 -16.80 -4.67
N SER A 87 -3.18 -16.20 -4.90
CA SER A 87 -3.54 -15.65 -6.21
C SER A 87 -2.64 -14.48 -6.63
N VAL A 88 -2.16 -13.67 -5.69
CA VAL A 88 -1.45 -12.41 -6.02
C VAL A 88 0.05 -12.42 -5.70
N ASN A 89 0.57 -13.45 -5.02
CA ASN A 89 1.98 -13.52 -4.61
C ASN A 89 2.97 -13.37 -5.78
N SER A 90 2.63 -13.83 -6.98
CA SER A 90 3.49 -13.70 -8.16
C SER A 90 3.75 -12.24 -8.55
N ALA A 91 2.85 -11.32 -8.19
CA ALA A 91 3.04 -9.89 -8.40
C ALA A 91 4.10 -9.28 -7.47
N PHE A 92 4.51 -10.00 -6.42
CA PHE A 92 5.49 -9.56 -5.44
C PHE A 92 6.76 -10.42 -5.44
N SER A 93 7.00 -11.21 -6.51
CA SER A 93 8.24 -11.95 -6.68
C SER A 93 9.40 -11.00 -7.02
N MET A 94 10.64 -11.40 -6.72
CA MET A 94 11.83 -10.61 -7.11
C MET A 94 11.87 -10.31 -8.61
N SER A 95 11.47 -11.26 -9.45
CA SER A 95 11.39 -11.06 -10.90
C SER A 95 10.33 -10.04 -11.31
N ALA A 96 9.21 -9.96 -10.59
CA ALA A 96 8.19 -8.93 -10.81
C ALA A 96 8.65 -7.57 -10.29
N LEU A 97 9.36 -7.52 -9.16
CA LEU A 97 9.86 -6.27 -8.59
C LEU A 97 10.84 -5.55 -9.51
N VAL A 98 11.75 -6.28 -10.17
CA VAL A 98 12.68 -5.68 -11.16
C VAL A 98 11.92 -5.02 -12.31
N GLN A 99 10.76 -5.56 -12.71
CA GLN A 99 9.91 -4.96 -13.75
C GLN A 99 9.28 -3.64 -13.32
N TYR A 100 9.28 -3.32 -12.03
CA TYR A 100 8.73 -2.07 -11.49
C TYR A 100 9.75 -0.94 -11.40
N GLU A 101 11.05 -1.25 -11.45
CA GLU A 101 12.14 -0.26 -11.36
C GLU A 101 11.95 0.91 -12.33
N PRO A 102 11.58 0.71 -13.62
CA PRO A 102 11.37 1.83 -14.54
C PRO A 102 10.28 2.81 -14.09
N PHE A 103 9.24 2.35 -13.38
CA PHE A 103 8.19 3.23 -12.84
C PHE A 103 8.74 4.10 -11.70
N VAL A 104 9.60 3.53 -10.85
CA VAL A 104 10.29 4.26 -9.78
C VAL A 104 11.25 5.28 -10.37
N ASP A 105 12.03 4.91 -11.39
CA ASP A 105 13.01 5.79 -12.04
C ASP A 105 12.33 6.98 -12.73
N ASN A 106 11.23 6.74 -13.44
CA ASN A 106 10.45 7.79 -14.09
C ASN A 106 9.92 8.81 -13.07
N THR A 107 9.33 8.34 -11.97
CA THR A 107 8.85 9.21 -10.90
C THR A 107 10.02 9.93 -10.21
N THR A 108 11.15 9.26 -10.00
CA THR A 108 12.35 9.85 -9.38
C THR A 108 12.96 10.95 -10.23
N LYS A 109 13.05 10.76 -11.55
CA LYS A 109 13.49 11.79 -12.50
C LYS A 109 12.59 13.03 -12.43
N LEU A 110 11.27 12.83 -12.37
CA LEU A 110 10.33 13.95 -12.19
C LEU A 110 10.53 14.64 -10.84
N PHE A 111 10.62 13.88 -9.76
CA PHE A 111 10.83 14.38 -8.41
C PHE A 111 12.06 15.28 -8.31
N LEU A 112 13.21 14.81 -8.84
CA LEU A 112 14.45 15.58 -8.85
C LEU A 112 14.30 16.87 -9.66
N ASN A 113 13.75 16.78 -10.88
CA ASN A 113 13.52 17.95 -11.74
C ASN A 113 12.62 19.00 -11.08
N GLN A 114 11.56 18.57 -10.40
CA GLN A 114 10.65 19.50 -9.69
C GLN A 114 11.28 20.04 -8.41
N THR A 115 12.06 19.23 -7.70
CA THR A 115 12.82 19.68 -6.53
C THR A 115 13.80 20.78 -6.90
N GLU A 116 14.51 20.62 -8.02
CA GLU A 116 15.44 21.63 -8.53
C GLU A 116 14.72 22.94 -8.88
N LYS A 117 13.61 22.86 -9.62
CA LYS A 117 12.84 24.04 -10.03
C LYS A 117 12.18 24.77 -8.86
N LEU A 118 11.63 24.03 -7.91
CA LEU A 118 10.80 24.60 -6.84
C LEU A 118 11.60 25.01 -5.63
N PHE A 119 12.67 24.29 -5.26
CA PHE A 119 13.30 24.42 -3.95
C PHE A 119 14.82 24.61 -3.97
N ALA A 120 15.54 24.17 -5.01
CA ALA A 120 16.99 24.35 -5.05
C ALA A 120 17.37 25.83 -5.14
N GLY A 121 18.35 26.24 -4.33
CA GLY A 121 18.84 27.62 -4.27
C GLY A 121 17.92 28.61 -3.55
N LYS A 122 16.76 28.16 -3.02
CA LYS A 122 15.82 29.02 -2.29
C LYS A 122 16.00 28.84 -0.78
N PRO A 123 16.12 29.94 -0.01
CA PRO A 123 16.37 29.86 1.44
C PRO A 123 15.18 29.28 2.22
N GLU A 124 13.97 29.33 1.68
CA GLU A 124 12.76 28.80 2.31
C GLU A 124 12.72 27.26 2.33
N GLY A 125 13.44 26.60 1.40
CA GLY A 125 13.44 25.15 1.27
C GLY A 125 12.05 24.56 1.01
N CYS A 126 11.82 23.34 1.50
CA CYS A 126 10.52 22.69 1.51
C CYS A 126 10.30 21.90 2.80
N ASP A 127 9.03 21.64 3.13
CA ASP A 127 8.71 20.53 4.03
C ASP A 127 9.03 19.22 3.30
N PHE A 128 10.21 18.69 3.59
CA PHE A 128 10.70 17.50 2.92
C PHE A 128 9.90 16.23 3.29
N THR A 129 9.22 16.23 4.44
CA THR A 129 8.35 15.11 4.82
C THR A 129 7.13 15.07 3.91
N GLN A 130 6.48 16.22 3.71
CA GLN A 130 5.37 16.34 2.76
C GLN A 130 5.81 16.05 1.32
N TRP A 131 6.98 16.55 0.93
CA TRP A 131 7.51 16.31 -0.42
C TRP A 131 7.79 14.82 -0.69
N LEU A 132 8.34 14.10 0.29
CA LEU A 132 8.52 12.64 0.22
C LEU A 132 7.19 11.87 0.24
N GLN A 133 6.14 12.44 0.87
CA GLN A 133 4.80 11.86 0.81
C GLN A 133 4.22 11.95 -0.60
N PHE A 134 4.35 13.10 -1.28
CA PHE A 134 3.96 13.26 -2.69
C PHE A 134 4.73 12.30 -3.59
N TYR A 135 6.03 12.14 -3.36
CA TYR A 135 6.84 11.14 -4.04
C TYR A 135 6.30 9.72 -3.87
N ALA A 136 6.07 9.29 -2.64
CA ALA A 136 5.60 7.93 -2.36
C ALA A 136 4.23 7.65 -2.98
N PHE A 137 3.32 8.64 -2.98
CA PHE A 137 2.02 8.53 -3.67
C PHE A 137 2.17 8.38 -5.18
N ASP A 138 3.02 9.16 -5.83
CA ASP A 138 3.20 9.06 -7.28
C ASP A 138 3.90 7.77 -7.70
N VAL A 139 4.91 7.30 -6.93
CA VAL A 139 5.60 6.03 -7.19
C VAL A 139 4.61 4.86 -7.14
N ILE A 140 3.82 4.74 -6.05
CA ILE A 140 2.89 3.61 -5.95
C ILE A 140 1.75 3.71 -6.96
N GLY A 141 1.37 4.93 -7.37
CA GLY A 141 0.45 5.15 -8.48
C GLY A 141 0.99 4.64 -9.80
N GLU A 142 2.24 5.00 -10.13
CA GLU A 142 2.89 4.57 -11.36
C GLU A 142 3.08 3.04 -11.39
N ILE A 143 3.51 2.41 -10.29
CA ILE A 143 3.63 0.95 -10.18
C ILE A 143 2.27 0.24 -10.28
N THR A 144 1.21 0.84 -9.72
CA THR A 144 -0.11 0.17 -9.64
C THR A 144 -0.91 0.34 -10.93
N TYR A 145 -0.85 1.52 -11.56
CA TYR A 145 -1.74 1.92 -12.65
C TYR A 145 -1.00 2.29 -13.93
N SER A 146 0.34 2.16 -13.98
CA SER A 146 1.18 2.73 -15.04
C SER A 146 0.97 4.25 -15.21
N LYS A 147 0.52 4.93 -14.17
CA LYS A 147 0.17 6.36 -14.19
C LYS A 147 0.34 6.98 -12.81
N ARG A 148 1.12 8.06 -12.74
CA ARG A 148 1.25 8.89 -11.54
C ARG A 148 -0.07 9.57 -11.18
N HIS A 149 -0.21 9.90 -9.90
CA HIS A 149 -1.39 10.56 -9.37
C HIS A 149 -1.36 12.08 -9.59
N GLY A 150 -0.16 12.66 -9.73
CA GLY A 150 0.05 14.06 -10.03
C GLY A 150 0.43 14.91 -8.82
N PHE A 151 0.80 14.29 -7.69
CA PHE A 151 1.14 15.01 -6.45
C PHE A 151 2.41 15.85 -6.64
N ILE A 152 3.45 15.29 -7.28
CA ILE A 152 4.70 15.99 -7.58
C ILE A 152 4.49 17.08 -8.64
N GLU A 153 3.73 16.79 -9.71
CA GLU A 153 3.49 17.77 -10.77
C GLU A 153 2.74 19.00 -10.28
N LYS A 154 1.76 18.81 -9.38
CA LYS A 154 0.91 19.91 -8.89
C LYS A 154 1.40 20.52 -7.57
N ASN A 155 2.26 19.82 -6.83
CA ASN A 155 2.70 20.19 -5.49
C ASN A 155 1.53 20.48 -4.52
N GLU A 156 0.49 19.66 -4.60
CA GLU A 156 -0.72 19.77 -3.78
C GLU A 156 -1.25 18.37 -3.41
N ASP A 157 -2.06 18.30 -2.34
CA ASP A 157 -2.81 17.08 -2.04
C ASP A 157 -3.91 16.90 -3.09
N VAL A 158 -3.70 15.95 -3.99
CA VAL A 158 -4.65 15.65 -5.05
C VAL A 158 -5.88 14.98 -4.44
N GLU A 159 -7.04 15.64 -4.59
CA GLU A 159 -8.36 15.15 -4.15
C GLU A 159 -8.58 15.02 -2.62
N GLY A 160 -7.71 15.64 -1.79
CA GLY A 160 -7.90 15.67 -0.33
C GLY A 160 -7.77 14.29 0.32
N ILE A 161 -6.90 13.45 -0.24
CA ILE A 161 -6.74 12.05 0.16
C ILE A 161 -5.84 11.93 1.39
N VAL A 162 -5.03 12.95 1.66
CA VAL A 162 -4.15 12.99 2.83
C VAL A 162 -4.92 13.52 4.05
N GLY A 163 -5.58 12.60 4.74
CA GLY A 163 -6.20 12.87 6.04
C GLY A 163 -7.51 12.12 6.23
N GLN A 164 -7.49 11.09 7.07
CA GLN A 164 -8.72 10.52 7.63
C GLN A 164 -8.76 10.80 9.13
N ILE A 165 -9.91 11.29 9.61
CA ILE A 165 -10.17 11.50 11.04
C ILE A 165 -10.95 10.27 11.55
N PRO A 166 -10.34 9.35 12.33
CA PRO A 166 -10.94 8.06 12.67
C PRO A 166 -12.24 8.16 13.49
N PHE A 167 -12.42 9.23 14.27
CA PHE A 167 -13.59 9.42 15.13
C PHE A 167 -14.87 9.79 14.35
N LEU A 168 -14.75 10.56 13.26
CA LEU A 168 -15.89 10.98 12.45
C LEU A 168 -16.35 9.88 11.48
N ASP A 169 -15.48 8.94 11.15
CA ASP A 169 -15.70 7.88 10.17
C ASP A 169 -16.84 6.89 10.57
N LEU A 170 -17.01 6.64 11.88
CA LEU A 170 -18.11 5.82 12.42
C LEU A 170 -19.47 6.52 12.41
N VAL A 171 -19.48 7.86 12.49
CA VAL A 171 -20.71 8.66 12.49
C VAL A 171 -21.23 8.86 11.05
N PHE A 172 -20.31 9.02 10.09
CA PHE A 172 -20.66 9.30 8.69
C PHE A 172 -20.64 8.05 7.80
N LEU A 173 -19.46 7.63 7.32
CA LEU A 173 -19.32 6.65 6.23
C LEU A 173 -19.65 5.21 6.63
N LYS A 174 -19.43 4.82 7.89
CA LYS A 174 -19.65 3.45 8.39
C LYS A 174 -20.97 3.26 9.15
N ASN A 175 -21.84 4.28 9.16
CA ASN A 175 -23.16 4.19 9.79
C ASN A 175 -24.04 3.13 9.08
N PRO A 176 -24.58 2.12 9.78
CA PRO A 176 -25.38 1.05 9.16
C PRO A 176 -26.59 1.55 8.35
N ILE A 177 -27.21 2.65 8.79
CA ILE A 177 -28.33 3.28 8.08
C ILE A 177 -27.83 3.92 6.79
N TYR A 178 -26.70 4.64 6.85
CA TYR A 178 -26.07 5.27 5.68
C TYR A 178 -25.64 4.22 4.64
N LEU A 179 -25.05 3.10 5.07
CA LEU A 179 -24.69 1.98 4.21
C LEU A 179 -25.92 1.35 3.54
N LYS A 180 -27.03 1.19 4.27
CA LYS A 180 -28.28 0.61 3.75
C LYS A 180 -28.97 1.56 2.77
N LEU A 181 -28.96 2.88 3.04
CA LEU A 181 -29.42 3.91 2.10
C LEU A 181 -28.54 3.96 0.84
N SER A 182 -27.24 3.70 0.97
CA SER A 182 -26.33 3.56 -0.18
C SER A 182 -26.62 2.31 -1.02
N GLN A 183 -26.93 1.17 -0.38
CA GLN A 183 -27.38 -0.05 -1.09
C GLN A 183 -28.69 0.18 -1.88
N TRP A 184 -29.55 1.09 -1.40
CA TRP A 184 -30.76 1.52 -2.10
C TRP A 184 -30.53 2.61 -3.16
N GLY A 185 -29.28 3.02 -3.39
CA GLY A 185 -28.90 3.96 -4.45
C GLY A 185 -29.12 5.44 -4.12
N LEU A 186 -29.40 5.78 -2.86
CA LEU A 186 -29.71 7.16 -2.47
C LEU A 186 -28.46 8.03 -2.26
N PHE A 187 -27.32 7.44 -1.89
CA PHE A 187 -26.04 8.13 -1.65
C PHE A 187 -24.83 7.23 -1.98
N ASP A 188 -23.69 7.81 -2.38
CA ASP A 188 -22.44 7.07 -2.62
C ASP A 188 -21.60 6.98 -1.33
N SER A 189 -21.55 5.79 -0.72
CA SER A 189 -20.73 5.52 0.47
C SER A 189 -19.31 5.05 0.14
N THR A 190 -18.87 5.15 -1.12
CA THR A 190 -17.53 4.74 -1.54
C THR A 190 -16.50 5.67 -0.89
N PHE A 191 -15.51 5.09 -0.21
CA PHE A 191 -14.46 5.88 0.44
C PHE A 191 -13.72 6.74 -0.60
N PRO A 192 -13.32 7.98 -0.28
CA PRO A 192 -12.59 8.85 -1.23
C PRO A 192 -11.41 8.14 -1.88
N VAL A 193 -10.64 7.42 -1.05
CA VAL A 193 -9.58 6.47 -1.38
C VAL A 193 -10.00 5.44 -2.45
N ALA A 194 -11.13 4.76 -2.22
CA ALA A 194 -11.63 3.75 -3.15
C ALA A 194 -12.18 4.39 -4.44
N ARG A 195 -12.75 5.59 -4.36
CA ARG A 195 -13.24 6.35 -5.53
C ARG A 195 -12.08 6.77 -6.41
N PHE A 196 -11.02 7.33 -5.82
CA PHE A 196 -9.80 7.73 -6.51
C PHE A 196 -9.13 6.56 -7.21
N ALA A 197 -8.86 5.48 -6.48
CA ALA A 197 -8.30 4.26 -7.04
C ALA A 197 -9.18 3.71 -8.18
N ARG A 198 -10.51 3.73 -8.04
CA ARG A 198 -11.44 3.32 -9.09
C ARG A 198 -11.38 4.23 -10.32
N ALA A 199 -11.24 5.54 -10.13
CA ALA A 199 -11.05 6.49 -11.23
C ALA A 199 -9.75 6.22 -11.98
N ARG A 200 -8.64 5.97 -11.26
CA ARG A 200 -7.36 5.59 -11.87
C ARG A 200 -7.43 4.27 -12.62
N MET A 201 -8.08 3.26 -12.04
CA MET A 201 -8.36 2.00 -12.75
C MET A 201 -9.18 2.23 -14.02
N ALA A 202 -10.24 3.03 -13.95
CA ALA A 202 -11.08 3.33 -15.12
C ALA A 202 -10.27 4.02 -16.22
N GLU A 203 -9.48 5.04 -15.88
CA GLU A 203 -8.58 5.72 -16.83
C GLU A 203 -7.58 4.77 -17.50
N ARG A 204 -7.11 3.74 -16.78
CA ARG A 204 -6.17 2.74 -17.26
C ARG A 204 -6.82 1.66 -18.13
N LEU A 205 -8.08 1.31 -17.86
CA LEU A 205 -8.85 0.28 -18.59
C LEU A 205 -9.59 0.84 -19.83
N ILE A 206 -9.93 2.14 -19.85
CA ILE A 206 -10.56 2.81 -21.01
C ILE A 206 -9.71 2.71 -22.31
N PRO A 207 -8.37 2.85 -22.27
CA PRO A 207 -7.51 2.62 -23.43
C PRO A 207 -7.56 1.19 -23.98
N GLU A 208 -7.73 0.17 -23.14
CA GLU A 208 -7.85 -1.24 -23.56
C GLU A 208 -9.19 -1.53 -24.27
N LEU A 209 -10.25 -0.80 -23.94
CA LEU A 209 -11.54 -0.88 -24.64
C LEU A 209 -11.56 -0.15 -25.99
N LYS A 210 -10.57 0.72 -26.26
CA LYS A 210 -10.44 1.48 -27.52
C LYS A 210 -9.33 0.95 -28.44
N SER A 211 -8.61 -0.11 -28.04
CA SER A 211 -7.49 -0.66 -28.80
C SER A 211 -7.88 -1.56 -29.99
N ASP A 212 -9.07 -1.38 -30.55
CA ASP A 212 -9.36 -1.75 -31.94
C ASP A 212 -8.91 -0.66 -32.94
N ALA A 213 -8.38 0.47 -32.45
CA ALA A 213 -7.84 1.53 -33.32
C ALA A 213 -6.35 1.32 -33.61
N VAL A 214 -6.09 0.80 -34.81
CA VAL A 214 -4.82 0.72 -35.53
C VAL A 214 -4.08 2.07 -35.53
N LEU A 215 -2.99 2.21 -34.77
CA LEU A 215 -1.83 3.05 -35.12
C LEU A 215 -0.55 2.55 -34.42
N PRO A 216 0.57 2.36 -35.15
CA PRO A 216 1.84 1.89 -34.59
C PRO A 216 2.64 3.07 -34.06
N THR A 217 2.58 3.34 -32.76
CA THR A 217 3.61 4.15 -32.10
C THR A 217 4.06 3.50 -30.80
N THR A 218 5.34 3.12 -30.84
CA THR A 218 6.30 2.88 -29.74
C THR A 218 6.06 1.69 -28.80
N ASP A 219 6.92 0.68 -28.96
CA ASP A 219 7.06 -0.57 -28.20
C ASP A 219 7.11 -0.42 -26.67
N ILE A 220 7.41 0.79 -26.16
CA ILE A 220 7.44 1.10 -24.71
C ILE A 220 6.05 0.99 -24.07
N LYS A 221 4.97 1.38 -24.77
CA LYS A 221 3.62 1.32 -24.21
C LYS A 221 3.12 -0.12 -24.05
N LYS A 222 3.41 -1.01 -25.01
CA LYS A 222 3.04 -2.43 -24.93
C LYS A 222 3.80 -3.18 -23.84
N GLN A 223 5.06 -2.81 -23.58
CA GLN A 223 5.85 -3.43 -22.51
C GLN A 223 5.35 -3.01 -21.12
N ALA A 224 5.03 -1.74 -20.90
CA ALA A 224 4.49 -1.26 -19.62
C ALA A 224 3.10 -1.80 -19.29
N LEU A 225 2.23 -1.95 -20.31
CA LEU A 225 0.84 -2.41 -20.13
C LEU A 225 0.72 -3.83 -19.53
N GLY A 226 1.73 -4.69 -19.67
CA GLY A 226 1.72 -6.04 -19.08
C GLY A 226 2.47 -6.18 -17.75
N GLN A 227 3.12 -5.11 -17.30
CA GLN A 227 4.05 -5.18 -16.17
C GLN A 227 3.48 -4.63 -14.87
N ASP A 228 2.57 -3.65 -14.87
CA ASP A 228 2.03 -3.03 -13.64
C ASP A 228 1.23 -4.00 -12.72
N LEU A 229 1.05 -3.62 -11.45
CA LEU A 229 0.34 -4.47 -10.48
C LEU A 229 -1.11 -4.75 -10.90
N LEU A 230 -1.81 -3.78 -11.49
CA LEU A 230 -3.19 -3.98 -11.93
C LEU A 230 -3.26 -5.07 -13.01
N SER A 231 -2.38 -5.05 -14.00
CA SER A 231 -2.27 -6.09 -15.02
C SER A 231 -1.99 -7.46 -14.41
N LYS A 232 -1.12 -7.54 -13.40
CA LYS A 232 -0.86 -8.81 -12.70
C LYS A 232 -2.07 -9.30 -11.88
N PHE A 233 -2.86 -8.39 -11.30
CA PHE A 233 -4.10 -8.76 -10.60
C PHE A 233 -5.20 -9.21 -11.56
N ILE A 234 -5.30 -8.61 -12.75
CA ILE A 234 -6.21 -9.06 -13.82
C ILE A 234 -5.79 -10.45 -14.30
N ALA A 235 -4.50 -10.69 -14.54
CA ALA A 235 -3.99 -12.02 -14.89
C ALA A 235 -4.26 -13.06 -13.79
N ALA A 236 -4.17 -12.68 -12.50
CA ALA A 236 -4.54 -13.55 -11.39
C ALA A 236 -6.03 -13.91 -11.38
N ARG A 237 -6.90 -12.97 -11.79
CA ARG A 237 -8.34 -13.19 -11.97
C ARG A 237 -8.63 -14.16 -13.12
N GLU A 238 -7.91 -14.03 -14.23
CA GLU A 238 -8.01 -14.97 -15.36
C GLU A 238 -7.49 -16.37 -15.03
N ALA A 239 -6.43 -16.47 -14.23
CA ALA A 239 -5.85 -17.75 -13.80
C ALA A 239 -6.70 -18.47 -12.73
N ARG A 240 -7.47 -17.73 -11.93
CA ARG A 240 -8.30 -18.26 -10.84
C ARG A 240 -9.70 -17.63 -10.78
N PRO A 241 -10.51 -17.73 -11.85
CA PRO A 241 -11.80 -17.05 -11.95
C PRO A 241 -12.83 -17.56 -10.93
N GLU A 242 -12.64 -18.75 -10.37
CA GLU A 242 -13.50 -19.33 -9.34
C GLU A 242 -13.43 -18.61 -7.98
N PHE A 243 -12.31 -17.94 -7.72
CA PHE A 243 -12.05 -17.26 -6.45
C PHE A 243 -11.83 -15.76 -6.65
N MET A 244 -11.00 -15.39 -7.62
CA MET A 244 -10.50 -14.04 -7.79
C MET A 244 -11.46 -13.21 -8.66
N SER A 245 -12.41 -12.51 -8.04
CA SER A 245 -13.39 -11.69 -8.74
C SER A 245 -12.88 -10.30 -9.11
N ASP A 246 -13.58 -9.60 -10.01
CA ASP A 246 -13.28 -8.20 -10.36
C ASP A 246 -13.29 -7.27 -9.14
N THR A 247 -14.14 -7.57 -8.16
CA THR A 247 -14.19 -6.85 -6.89
C THR A 247 -12.92 -7.06 -6.06
N LEU A 248 -12.35 -8.27 -6.07
CA LEU A 248 -11.07 -8.53 -5.39
C LEU A 248 -9.90 -7.87 -6.13
N VAL A 249 -9.94 -7.77 -7.47
CA VAL A 249 -8.94 -7.03 -8.25
C VAL A 249 -8.96 -5.56 -7.85
N GLN A 250 -10.15 -4.96 -7.81
CA GLN A 250 -10.36 -3.60 -7.33
C GLN A 250 -9.87 -3.44 -5.88
N THR A 251 -10.18 -4.40 -5.01
CA THR A 251 -9.74 -4.37 -3.61
C THR A 251 -8.22 -4.34 -3.49
N MET A 252 -7.50 -5.13 -4.29
CA MET A 252 -6.04 -5.12 -4.32
C MET A 252 -5.48 -3.80 -4.83
N ALA A 253 -6.00 -3.31 -5.96
CA ALA A 253 -5.55 -2.04 -6.54
C ALA A 253 -5.73 -0.87 -5.55
N VAL A 254 -6.90 -0.80 -4.89
CA VAL A 254 -7.16 0.18 -3.81
C VAL A 254 -6.18 -0.04 -2.65
N SER A 255 -5.97 -1.27 -2.20
CA SER A 255 -5.11 -1.53 -1.05
C SER A 255 -3.65 -1.16 -1.32
N MET A 256 -3.15 -1.36 -2.54
CA MET A 256 -1.76 -1.05 -2.93
C MET A 256 -1.50 0.46 -2.93
N ALA A 257 -2.42 1.25 -3.52
CA ALA A 257 -2.27 2.70 -3.63
C ALA A 257 -2.07 3.41 -2.27
N PHE A 258 -2.51 2.79 -1.17
CA PHE A 258 -2.48 3.38 0.17
C PHE A 258 -1.47 2.74 1.10
N ALA A 259 -1.41 1.41 1.14
CA ALA A 259 -0.49 0.71 2.04
C ALA A 259 0.97 1.05 1.72
N GLY A 260 1.28 1.29 0.45
CA GLY A 260 2.63 1.61 -0.03
C GLY A 260 3.03 3.08 0.14
N SER A 261 2.10 4.04 0.14
CA SER A 261 2.46 5.46 0.13
C SER A 261 2.88 5.97 1.52
N GLU A 262 2.03 5.82 2.53
CA GLU A 262 2.28 6.37 3.87
C GLU A 262 3.50 5.73 4.55
N THR A 263 3.62 4.41 4.48
CA THR A 263 4.71 3.66 5.12
C THR A 263 6.06 3.95 4.46
N THR A 264 6.09 4.10 3.14
CA THR A 264 7.30 4.48 2.40
C THR A 264 7.68 5.92 2.68
N ALA A 265 6.71 6.84 2.66
CA ALA A 265 6.94 8.26 2.96
C ALA A 265 7.59 8.44 4.33
N ILE A 266 6.98 7.88 5.39
CA ILE A 266 7.53 8.03 6.75
C ILE A 266 8.91 7.38 6.90
N THR A 267 9.13 6.25 6.21
CA THR A 267 10.44 5.57 6.21
C THR A 267 11.51 6.43 5.55
N LEU A 268 11.22 6.99 4.37
CA LEU A 268 12.14 7.89 3.67
C LEU A 268 12.40 9.15 4.51
N SER A 269 11.36 9.76 5.08
CA SER A 269 11.50 10.92 5.95
C SER A 269 12.38 10.61 7.15
N ALA A 270 12.21 9.44 7.79
CA ALA A 270 13.07 9.01 8.88
C ALA A 270 14.52 8.81 8.43
N VAL A 271 14.75 8.17 7.28
CA VAL A 271 16.10 7.98 6.71
C VAL A 271 16.80 9.31 6.53
N PHE A 272 16.17 10.26 5.84
CA PHE A 272 16.76 11.58 5.61
C PHE A 272 16.93 12.38 6.91
N TYR A 273 15.96 12.34 7.82
CA TYR A 273 16.07 12.97 9.14
C TYR A 273 17.30 12.47 9.91
N TYR A 274 17.49 11.15 10.00
CA TYR A 274 18.62 10.57 10.74
C TYR A 274 19.96 10.81 10.02
N LEU A 275 20.00 10.76 8.68
CA LEU A 275 21.20 11.11 7.91
C LEU A 275 21.61 12.57 8.17
N LEU A 276 20.67 13.50 8.09
CA LEU A 276 20.95 14.94 8.30
C LEU A 276 21.39 15.25 9.74
N ARG A 277 20.87 14.53 10.74
CA ARG A 277 21.32 14.69 12.14
C ARG A 277 22.63 13.99 12.45
N ASN A 278 23.00 12.93 11.73
CA ASN A 278 24.23 12.19 11.94
C ASN A 278 25.20 12.38 10.78
N LYS A 279 26.08 13.39 10.90
CA LYS A 279 27.09 13.71 9.88
C LYS A 279 28.01 12.53 9.54
N SER A 280 28.35 11.68 10.50
CA SER A 280 29.20 10.51 10.24
C SER A 280 28.50 9.52 9.29
N SER A 281 27.23 9.20 9.56
CA SER A 281 26.42 8.35 8.69
C SER A 281 26.20 8.98 7.31
N TYR A 282 25.94 10.29 7.26
CA TYR A 282 25.79 11.03 6.01
C TYR A 282 27.04 10.93 5.12
N TYR A 283 28.22 11.28 5.65
CA TYR A 283 29.46 11.26 4.86
C TYR A 283 29.87 9.84 4.46
N LYS A 284 29.57 8.85 5.31
CA LYS A 284 29.79 7.45 4.97
C LYS A 284 28.92 7.03 3.77
N LEU A 285 27.62 7.31 3.80
CA LEU A 285 26.72 7.01 2.69
C LEU A 285 27.14 7.74 1.41
N GLN A 286 27.49 9.03 1.51
CA GLN A 286 27.98 9.81 0.38
C GLN A 286 29.23 9.16 -0.25
N LYS A 287 30.19 8.76 0.59
CA LYS A 287 31.40 8.07 0.13
C LYS A 287 31.08 6.74 -0.56
N GLU A 288 30.17 5.94 -0.01
CA GLU A 288 29.73 4.67 -0.62
C GLU A 288 29.11 4.88 -2.00
N LEU A 289 28.27 5.92 -2.16
CA LEU A 289 27.67 6.28 -3.45
C LEU A 289 28.72 6.80 -4.45
N ASP A 290 29.66 7.64 -4.00
CA ASP A 290 30.74 8.16 -4.84
C ASP A 290 31.67 7.04 -5.33
N GLU A 291 31.98 6.07 -4.46
CA GLU A 291 32.79 4.89 -4.80
C GLU A 291 32.05 3.96 -5.78
N ALA A 292 30.76 3.71 -5.55
CA ALA A 292 29.93 2.94 -6.47
C ALA A 292 29.83 3.61 -7.85
N SER A 293 29.69 4.93 -7.89
CA SER A 293 29.67 5.71 -9.12
C SER A 293 31.00 5.60 -9.89
N LYS A 294 32.13 5.77 -9.21
CA LYS A 294 33.47 5.58 -9.79
C LYS A 294 33.71 4.16 -10.31
N ALA A 295 33.14 3.16 -9.63
CA ALA A 295 33.19 1.76 -10.04
C ALA A 295 32.23 1.43 -11.22
N GLY A 296 31.43 2.40 -11.68
CA GLY A 296 30.50 2.22 -12.80
C GLY A 296 29.21 1.49 -12.42
N ALA A 297 28.86 1.40 -11.13
CA ALA A 297 27.67 0.67 -10.67
C ALA A 297 26.34 1.27 -11.16
N PHE A 298 26.34 2.51 -11.63
CA PHE A 298 25.16 3.24 -12.11
C PHE A 298 25.11 3.41 -13.65
N PHE A 299 25.93 2.67 -14.42
CA PHE A 299 25.85 2.71 -15.89
C PHE A 299 24.49 2.13 -16.35
N GLY A 300 23.59 3.02 -16.80
CA GLY A 300 22.28 2.65 -17.36
C GLY A 300 21.06 3.35 -16.74
N LEU A 301 21.23 4.20 -15.72
CA LEU A 301 20.18 5.08 -15.17
C LEU A 301 20.02 6.40 -15.95
#